data_AF-A0A7X8CSW2-F1
#
_entry.id   AF-A0A7X8CSW2-F1
#
_cell.length_a   1.000
_cell.length_b   1.000
_cell.length_c   1.000
_cell.angle_alpha   90.00
_cell.angle_beta   90.00
_cell.angle_gamma   90.00
#
_symmetry.space_group_name_H-M   'P 1'
#
loop_
_entity.id
_entity.type
_entity.pdbx_description
1 polymer ?
#
loop_
_entity_poly.entity_id
_entity_poly.type
_entity_poly.pdbx_seq_one_letter_code
_entity_poly.pdbx_strand_id
1 'polypeptide(L)'
;MRSNKLIRLSAVKLAAVIVLLCFTLAFPLKAQRDDKLTGLIITEKAFPFISMMRENRDVINIISADPGLKKQVLRRREKIAAALKECGDVDCLEASVQFEPGEIGSIGNDLVRLYSENEEFRTFISRLRDSDHYIMFESGNDTAFVRAVWNSVAAGMNQALGVYIKGDRPRYFNIDAISFPKNDEKFLAIVRNDLSKEMDNRENISFYDISINMLVNAMLANGRDEAARYEPLTGGMNKSPFESIPGIKVI
;
A
#
# COMPACT_ATOMS: atom_id res chain seq x y z
N MET A 1 -46.66 -10.42 -40.89
CA MET A 1 -46.67 -9.09 -40.27
C MET A 1 -46.72 -9.23 -38.75
N ARG A 2 -45.59 -9.14 -38.05
CA ARG A 2 -45.52 -9.16 -36.57
C ARG A 2 -45.53 -7.72 -36.07
N SER A 3 -46.48 -7.40 -35.20
CA SER A 3 -46.70 -6.08 -34.61
C SER A 3 -45.64 -5.77 -33.55
N ASN A 4 -44.87 -4.70 -33.75
CA ASN A 4 -43.97 -4.13 -32.75
C ASN A 4 -44.79 -3.39 -31.67
N LYS A 5 -44.95 -3.99 -30.50
CA LYS A 5 -45.43 -3.27 -29.31
C LYS A 5 -44.26 -2.52 -28.66
N LEU A 6 -44.13 -1.24 -28.99
CA LEU A 6 -43.32 -0.29 -28.23
C LEU A 6 -43.95 -0.06 -26.86
N ILE A 7 -43.29 -0.52 -25.80
CA ILE A 7 -43.68 -0.28 -24.42
C ILE A 7 -43.43 1.21 -24.11
N ARG A 8 -44.48 2.03 -24.06
CA ARG A 8 -44.39 3.42 -23.57
C ARG A 8 -44.29 3.40 -22.05
N LEU A 9 -43.09 3.63 -21.51
CA LEU A 9 -42.94 3.99 -20.09
C LEU A 9 -43.49 5.40 -19.88
N SER A 10 -44.28 5.60 -18.82
CA SER A 10 -44.71 6.93 -18.41
C SER A 10 -43.52 7.77 -17.94
N ALA A 11 -43.59 9.09 -18.07
CA ALA A 11 -42.53 10.01 -17.66
C ALA A 11 -42.08 9.81 -16.21
N VAL A 12 -43.00 9.39 -15.32
CA VAL A 12 -42.73 9.05 -13.92
C VAL A 12 -41.86 7.79 -13.77
N LYS A 13 -42.11 6.75 -14.58
CA LYS A 13 -41.29 5.52 -14.56
C LYS A 13 -39.91 5.74 -15.20
N LEU A 14 -39.83 6.59 -16.22
CA LEU A 14 -38.55 7.00 -16.81
C LEU A 14 -37.71 7.83 -15.82
N ALA A 15 -38.34 8.76 -15.11
CA ALA A 15 -37.69 9.55 -14.06
C ALA A 15 -37.21 8.67 -12.88
N ALA A 16 -38.01 7.69 -12.44
CA ALA A 16 -37.62 6.75 -11.38
C ALA A 16 -36.43 5.85 -11.78
N VAL A 17 -36.38 5.40 -13.04
CA VAL A 17 -35.24 4.62 -13.57
C VAL A 17 -33.98 5.49 -13.67
N ILE A 18 -34.10 6.75 -14.11
CA ILE A 18 -32.97 7.70 -14.16
C ILE A 18 -32.45 8.01 -12.75
N VAL A 19 -33.33 8.22 -11.77
CA VAL A 19 -32.92 8.45 -10.37
C VAL A 19 -32.23 7.22 -9.76
N LEU A 20 -32.72 6.00 -10.04
CA LEU A 20 -32.04 4.77 -9.59
C LEU A 20 -30.66 4.59 -10.25
N LEU A 21 -30.53 4.89 -11.55
CA LEU A 21 -29.25 4.85 -12.29
C LEU A 21 -28.27 5.90 -11.77
N CYS A 22 -28.73 7.11 -11.46
CA CYS A 22 -27.91 8.15 -10.84
C CYS A 22 -27.44 7.77 -9.42
N PHE A 23 -28.26 7.05 -8.65
CA PHE A 23 -27.83 6.54 -7.34
C PHE A 23 -26.72 5.48 -7.47
N THR A 24 -26.78 4.58 -8.45
CA THR A 24 -25.73 3.55 -8.64
C THR A 24 -24.36 4.11 -9.03
N LEU A 25 -24.30 5.27 -9.69
CA LEU A 25 -23.04 5.90 -10.09
C LEU A 25 -22.35 6.70 -8.97
N ALA A 26 -23.04 6.98 -7.85
CA ALA A 26 -22.48 7.73 -6.71
C ALA A 26 -21.79 6.85 -5.65
N PHE A 27 -22.12 5.55 -5.59
CA PHE A 27 -21.48 4.60 -4.67
C PHE A 27 -19.98 4.31 -4.92
N PRO A 28 -19.48 4.17 -6.17
CA PRO A 28 -18.07 3.81 -6.38
C PRO A 28 -17.10 4.89 -5.88
N LEU A 29 -17.47 6.18 -5.96
CA LEU A 29 -16.62 7.28 -5.50
C LEU A 29 -16.47 7.33 -3.96
N LYS A 30 -17.49 6.92 -3.22
CA LYS A 30 -17.42 6.86 -1.75
C LYS A 30 -16.54 5.70 -1.30
N ALA A 31 -16.74 4.50 -1.86
CA ALA A 31 -15.93 3.32 -1.56
C ALA A 31 -14.46 3.55 -1.91
N GLN A 32 -14.15 4.09 -3.10
CA GLN A 32 -12.78 4.37 -3.52
C GLN A 32 -12.09 5.44 -2.63
N ARG A 33 -12.84 6.43 -2.13
CA ARG A 33 -12.30 7.41 -1.19
C ARG A 33 -11.99 6.77 0.17
N ASP A 34 -12.85 5.85 0.62
CA ASP A 34 -12.69 5.10 1.87
C ASP A 34 -11.46 4.18 1.80
N ASP A 35 -11.30 3.45 0.69
CA ASP A 35 -10.16 2.56 0.46
C ASP A 35 -8.82 3.32 0.45
N LYS A 36 -8.78 4.51 -0.16
CA LYS A 36 -7.56 5.33 -0.19
C LYS A 36 -7.17 5.79 1.22
N LEU A 37 -8.12 6.26 2.03
CA LEU A 37 -7.85 6.67 3.41
C LEU A 37 -7.42 5.47 4.26
N THR A 38 -8.13 4.35 4.12
CA THR A 38 -7.83 3.09 4.79
C THR A 38 -6.41 2.63 4.46
N GLY A 39 -6.02 2.68 3.20
CA GLY A 39 -4.68 2.31 2.75
C GLY A 39 -3.57 3.21 3.29
N LEU A 40 -3.83 4.52 3.43
CA LEU A 40 -2.90 5.45 4.06
C LEU A 40 -2.69 5.10 5.54
N ILE A 41 -3.77 4.86 6.29
CA ILE A 41 -3.70 4.49 7.71
C ILE A 41 -2.98 3.14 7.90
N ILE A 42 -3.25 2.16 7.03
CA ILE A 42 -2.52 0.88 7.05
C ILE A 42 -1.02 1.12 6.86
N THR A 43 -0.64 1.96 5.89
CA THR A 43 0.76 2.28 5.60
C THR A 43 1.42 3.01 6.78
N GLU A 44 0.74 4.00 7.36
CA GLU A 44 1.20 4.77 8.51
C GLU A 44 1.54 3.86 9.70
N LYS A 45 0.61 2.97 10.06
CA LYS A 45 0.78 2.10 11.23
C LYS A 45 1.72 0.92 11.01
N ALA A 46 1.70 0.31 9.83
CA ALA A 46 2.50 -0.89 9.55
C ALA A 46 3.88 -0.57 8.96
N PHE A 47 4.01 0.54 8.25
CA PHE A 47 5.22 0.95 7.54
C PHE A 47 5.53 2.45 7.74
N PRO A 48 5.74 2.90 8.99
CA PRO A 48 5.91 4.32 9.31
C PRO A 48 7.08 4.98 8.57
N PHE A 49 8.13 4.22 8.22
CA PHE A 49 9.25 4.72 7.42
C PHE A 49 8.78 5.20 6.04
N ILE A 50 7.86 4.44 5.41
CA ILE A 50 7.30 4.78 4.10
C ILE A 50 6.34 5.97 4.23
N SER A 51 5.46 5.97 5.25
CA SER A 51 4.50 7.06 5.47
C SER A 51 5.21 8.39 5.70
N MET A 52 6.18 8.41 6.62
CA MET A 52 6.93 9.62 6.96
C MET A 52 7.76 10.13 5.77
N MET A 53 8.28 9.26 4.89
CA MET A 53 8.90 9.70 3.64
C MET A 53 7.87 10.37 2.71
N ARG A 54 6.69 9.75 2.52
CA ARG A 54 5.61 10.29 1.66
C ARG A 54 5.07 11.64 2.11
N GLU A 55 5.05 11.88 3.41
CA GLU A 55 4.58 13.14 4.00
C GLU A 55 5.61 14.27 3.89
N ASN A 56 6.88 13.95 3.65
CA ASN A 56 7.96 14.93 3.57
C ASN A 56 8.40 15.16 2.11
N ARG A 57 7.91 16.26 1.52
CA ARG A 57 8.20 16.62 0.12
C ARG A 57 9.69 16.77 -0.19
N ASP A 58 10.49 17.28 0.75
CA ASP A 58 11.93 17.45 0.54
C ASP A 58 12.63 16.09 0.50
N VAL A 59 12.23 15.17 1.38
CA VAL A 59 12.72 13.78 1.36
C VAL A 59 12.32 13.09 0.06
N ILE A 60 11.08 13.25 -0.40
CA ILE A 60 10.65 12.72 -1.71
C ILE A 60 11.52 13.26 -2.85
N ASN A 61 11.79 14.56 -2.87
CA ASN A 61 12.65 15.16 -3.91
C ASN A 61 14.06 14.58 -3.88
N ILE A 62 14.63 14.39 -2.68
CA ILE A 62 15.96 13.80 -2.50
C ILE A 62 15.99 12.34 -3.02
N ILE A 63 15.05 11.49 -2.59
CA ILE A 63 15.05 10.08 -3.01
C ILE A 63 14.77 9.91 -4.51
N SER A 64 13.91 10.75 -5.09
CA SER A 64 13.56 10.68 -6.52
C SER A 64 14.64 11.27 -7.43
N ALA A 65 15.49 12.15 -6.89
CA ALA A 65 16.67 12.67 -7.59
C ALA A 65 17.87 11.72 -7.55
N ASP A 66 17.94 10.81 -6.56
CA ASP A 66 19.06 9.89 -6.42
C ASP A 66 19.19 8.93 -7.63
N PRO A 67 20.35 8.91 -8.32
CA PRO A 67 20.53 8.05 -9.50
C PRO A 67 20.43 6.55 -9.21
N GLY A 68 20.88 6.11 -8.03
CA GLY A 68 20.84 4.72 -7.60
C GLY A 68 19.40 4.25 -7.40
N LEU A 69 18.63 5.00 -6.62
CA LEU A 69 17.21 4.72 -6.36
C LEU A 69 16.36 4.84 -7.63
N LYS A 70 16.62 5.84 -8.48
CA LYS A 70 15.93 5.96 -9.77
C LYS A 70 16.20 4.76 -10.69
N LYS A 71 17.42 4.23 -10.67
CA LYS A 71 17.75 2.99 -11.39
C LYS A 71 16.98 1.80 -10.82
N GLN A 72 16.75 1.73 -9.51
CA GLN A 72 15.91 0.69 -8.91
C GLN A 72 14.45 0.81 -9.39
N VAL A 73 13.88 2.02 -9.42
CA VAL A 73 12.53 2.25 -9.97
C VAL A 73 12.41 1.68 -11.38
N LEU A 74 13.37 2.01 -12.26
CA LEU A 74 13.35 1.52 -13.65
C LEU A 74 13.45 0.00 -13.75
N ARG A 75 14.40 -0.61 -13.03
CA ARG A 75 14.58 -2.08 -13.00
C ARG A 75 13.31 -2.79 -12.52
N ARG A 76 12.68 -2.26 -11.48
CA ARG A 76 11.44 -2.82 -10.94
C ARG A 76 10.30 -2.73 -11.95
N ARG A 77 10.16 -1.59 -12.63
CA ARG A 77 9.16 -1.42 -13.70
C ARG A 77 9.41 -2.37 -14.88
N GLU A 78 10.66 -2.61 -15.26
CA GLU A 78 11.01 -3.61 -16.29
C GLU A 78 10.63 -5.03 -15.85
N LYS A 79 10.98 -5.42 -14.61
CA LYS A 79 10.63 -6.73 -14.02
C LYS A 79 9.11 -6.94 -14.02
N ILE A 80 8.36 -5.94 -13.58
CA ILE A 80 6.89 -5.98 -13.54
C ILE A 80 6.29 -6.03 -14.95
N ALA A 81 6.83 -5.27 -15.90
CA ALA A 81 6.36 -5.29 -17.28
C ALA A 81 6.57 -6.66 -17.96
N ALA A 82 7.65 -7.36 -17.63
CA ALA A 82 7.86 -8.74 -18.07
C ALA A 82 6.85 -9.68 -17.41
N ALA A 83 6.66 -9.59 -16.09
CA ALA A 83 5.72 -10.40 -15.34
C ALA A 83 4.27 -10.26 -15.85
N LEU A 84 3.81 -9.05 -16.17
CA LEU A 84 2.48 -8.80 -16.74
C LEU A 84 2.26 -9.51 -18.09
N LYS A 85 3.32 -9.79 -18.85
CA LYS A 85 3.26 -10.50 -20.14
C LYS A 85 3.38 -12.02 -19.98
N GLU A 86 4.21 -12.47 -19.05
CA GLU A 86 4.67 -13.86 -18.98
C GLU A 86 3.98 -14.67 -17.87
N CYS A 87 3.56 -14.02 -16.78
CA CYS A 87 3.01 -14.72 -15.62
C CYS A 87 1.57 -15.19 -15.84
N GLY A 88 1.34 -16.49 -15.61
CA GLY A 88 0.04 -17.14 -15.66
C GLY A 88 -0.68 -17.26 -14.31
N ASP A 89 -0.01 -16.97 -13.20
CA ASP A 89 -0.53 -17.16 -11.83
C ASP A 89 -0.13 -16.01 -10.89
N VAL A 90 -0.70 -16.02 -9.67
CA VAL A 90 -0.46 -14.99 -8.65
C VAL A 90 0.93 -15.08 -8.05
N ASP A 91 1.49 -16.29 -7.90
CA ASP A 91 2.83 -16.52 -7.37
C ASP A 91 3.90 -15.81 -8.22
N CYS A 92 3.80 -15.93 -9.55
CA CYS A 92 4.70 -15.28 -10.49
C CYS A 92 4.54 -13.74 -10.46
N LEU A 93 3.30 -13.23 -10.38
CA LEU A 93 3.05 -11.79 -10.27
C LEU A 93 3.57 -11.22 -8.94
N GLU A 94 3.38 -11.95 -7.84
CA GLU A 94 3.85 -11.57 -6.50
C GLU A 94 5.38 -11.44 -6.46
N ALA A 95 6.10 -12.42 -7.02
CA ALA A 95 7.56 -12.38 -7.10
C ALA A 95 8.10 -11.16 -7.87
N SER A 96 7.30 -10.57 -8.76
CA SER A 96 7.66 -9.35 -9.51
C SER A 96 7.68 -8.08 -8.66
N VAL A 97 6.92 -8.06 -7.56
CA VAL A 97 6.77 -6.89 -6.69
C VAL A 97 7.51 -7.03 -5.35
N GLN A 98 8.14 -8.17 -5.07
CA GLN A 98 9.06 -8.31 -3.95
C GLN A 98 10.40 -7.57 -4.19
N PHE A 99 11.08 -7.24 -3.10
CA PHE A 99 12.48 -6.78 -3.12
C PHE A 99 13.42 -7.98 -3.01
N GLU A 100 14.34 -8.12 -3.97
CA GLU A 100 15.37 -9.15 -3.91
C GLU A 100 16.48 -8.77 -2.92
N PRO A 101 17.19 -9.74 -2.30
CA PRO A 101 18.25 -9.44 -1.32
C PRO A 101 19.30 -8.44 -1.82
N GLY A 102 19.68 -8.53 -3.10
CA GLY A 102 20.60 -7.58 -3.74
C GLY A 102 20.01 -6.18 -3.89
N GLU A 103 18.72 -6.06 -4.19
CA GLU A 103 18.01 -4.78 -4.24
C GLU A 103 17.92 -4.14 -2.86
N ILE A 104 17.56 -4.92 -1.84
CA ILE A 104 17.50 -4.48 -0.44
C ILE A 104 18.85 -3.90 -0.03
N GLY A 105 19.94 -4.63 -0.27
CA GLY A 105 21.30 -4.17 0.06
C GLY A 105 21.70 -2.91 -0.70
N SER A 106 21.41 -2.83 -2.00
CA SER A 106 21.72 -1.65 -2.82
C SER A 106 20.96 -0.41 -2.36
N ILE A 107 19.65 -0.52 -2.16
CA ILE A 107 18.79 0.58 -1.67
C ILE A 107 19.28 1.02 -0.29
N GLY A 108 19.59 0.09 0.62
CA GLY A 108 20.12 0.43 1.93
C GLY A 108 21.43 1.23 1.87
N ASN A 109 22.31 0.92 0.92
CA ASN A 109 23.54 1.68 0.70
C ASN A 109 23.26 3.07 0.11
N ASP A 110 22.31 3.19 -0.82
CA ASP A 110 21.88 4.47 -1.37
C ASP A 110 21.27 5.37 -0.27
N LEU A 111 20.41 4.82 0.60
CA LEU A 111 19.84 5.57 1.74
C LEU A 111 20.90 6.02 2.75
N VAL A 112 21.92 5.20 3.04
CA VAL A 112 23.06 5.59 3.90
C VAL A 112 23.89 6.71 3.26
N ARG A 113 24.08 6.68 1.94
CA ARG A 113 24.72 7.77 1.22
C ARG A 113 23.89 9.05 1.34
N LEU A 114 22.58 8.98 1.11
CA LEU A 114 21.69 10.13 1.25
C LEU A 114 21.73 10.75 2.66
N TYR A 115 21.78 9.92 3.70
CA TYR A 115 22.01 10.36 5.08
C TYR A 115 23.34 11.13 5.24
N SER A 116 24.40 10.66 4.59
CA SER A 116 25.72 11.30 4.70
C SER A 116 25.78 12.64 3.96
N GLU A 117 25.04 12.77 2.86
CA GLU A 117 25.15 13.89 1.92
C GLU A 117 24.09 14.99 2.12
N ASN A 118 22.92 14.68 2.69
CA ASN A 118 21.78 15.60 2.73
C ASN A 118 21.32 15.89 4.16
N GLU A 119 21.25 17.18 4.55
CA GLU A 119 20.87 17.60 5.90
C GLU A 119 19.38 17.32 6.20
N GLU A 120 18.52 17.54 5.22
CA GLU A 120 17.08 17.27 5.32
C GLU A 120 16.82 15.78 5.51
N PHE A 121 17.60 14.92 4.84
CA PHE A 121 17.50 13.47 5.02
C PHE A 121 18.00 13.05 6.41
N ARG A 122 19.07 13.67 6.94
CA ARG A 122 19.48 13.44 8.34
C ARG A 122 18.41 13.86 9.34
N THR A 123 17.81 15.02 9.12
CA THR A 123 16.72 15.53 9.97
C THR A 123 15.53 14.58 9.95
N PHE A 124 15.18 14.05 8.78
CA PHE A 124 14.17 13.00 8.65
C PHE A 124 14.52 11.75 9.46
N ILE A 125 15.75 11.24 9.37
CA ILE A 125 16.19 10.08 10.16
C ILE A 125 16.18 10.36 11.67
N SER A 126 16.53 11.57 12.11
CA SER A 126 16.41 11.97 13.52
C SER A 126 14.96 11.90 13.99
N ARG A 127 14.01 12.47 13.24
CA ARG A 127 12.57 12.42 13.57
C ARG A 127 12.04 10.99 13.59
N LEU A 128 12.49 10.16 12.66
CA LEU A 128 12.12 8.74 12.63
C LEU A 128 12.61 8.01 13.88
N ARG A 129 13.80 8.32 14.37
CA ARG A 129 14.34 7.78 15.61
C ARG A 129 13.54 8.26 16.82
N ASP A 130 13.18 9.55 16.85
CA ASP A 130 12.38 10.13 17.94
C ASP A 130 10.91 9.66 17.97
N SER A 131 10.45 8.92 16.94
CA SER A 131 9.08 8.40 16.85
C SER A 131 8.84 7.08 17.60
N ASP A 132 9.88 6.46 18.15
CA ASP A 132 9.87 5.15 18.81
C ASP A 132 9.40 3.95 17.95
N HIS A 133 8.96 4.15 16.69
CA HIS A 133 8.52 3.08 15.80
C HIS A 133 9.59 2.02 15.50
N TYR A 134 10.87 2.37 15.67
CA TYR A 134 12.03 1.52 15.38
C TYR A 134 12.95 1.36 16.60
N ILE A 135 12.39 1.37 17.81
CA ILE A 135 13.12 1.24 19.09
C ILE A 135 14.11 0.07 19.14
N MET A 136 13.78 -1.04 18.45
CA MET A 136 14.65 -2.22 18.33
C MET A 136 16.02 -1.93 17.69
N PHE A 137 16.17 -0.83 16.97
CA PHE A 137 17.40 -0.44 16.26
C PHE A 137 18.12 0.75 16.90
N GLU A 138 17.61 1.30 18.01
CA GLU A 138 18.15 2.53 18.63
C GLU A 138 19.61 2.42 19.06
N SER A 139 20.07 1.25 19.48
CA SER A 139 21.45 1.05 19.91
C SER A 139 22.49 1.16 18.78
N GLY A 140 22.06 1.09 17.51
CA GLY A 140 22.94 1.25 16.36
C GLY A 140 23.33 2.71 16.12
N ASN A 141 24.50 2.93 15.51
CA ASN A 141 24.83 4.26 14.96
C ASN A 141 23.89 4.62 13.80
N ASP A 142 23.85 5.89 13.38
CA ASP A 142 22.84 6.36 12.42
C ASP A 142 22.83 5.60 11.09
N THR A 143 24.00 5.28 10.54
CA THR A 143 24.08 4.52 9.28
C THR A 143 23.64 3.06 9.45
N ALA A 144 23.89 2.47 10.61
CA ALA A 144 23.39 1.15 10.97
C ALA A 144 21.87 1.18 11.18
N PHE A 145 21.34 2.23 11.82
CA PHE A 145 19.91 2.46 12.01
C PHE A 145 19.18 2.56 10.67
N VAL A 146 19.64 3.41 9.75
CA VAL A 146 19.06 3.56 8.39
C VAL A 146 18.98 2.21 7.68
N ARG A 147 20.07 1.44 7.70
CA ARG A 147 20.10 0.12 7.05
C ARG A 147 19.18 -0.89 7.73
N ALA A 148 19.15 -0.91 9.07
CA ALA A 148 18.31 -1.83 9.83
C ALA A 148 16.82 -1.56 9.62
N VAL A 149 16.41 -0.28 9.66
CA VAL A 149 15.05 0.16 9.35
C VAL A 149 14.65 -0.30 7.94
N TRP A 150 15.44 0.04 6.93
CA TRP A 150 15.12 -0.33 5.55
C TRP A 150 15.02 -1.85 5.37
N ASN A 151 15.96 -2.62 5.92
CA ASN A 151 15.94 -4.08 5.84
C ASN A 151 14.66 -4.65 6.49
N SER A 152 14.27 -4.12 7.65
CA SER A 152 13.05 -4.52 8.35
C SER A 152 11.80 -4.20 7.53
N VAL A 153 11.73 -3.01 6.94
CA VAL A 153 10.61 -2.56 6.11
C VAL A 153 10.48 -3.42 4.85
N ALA A 154 11.58 -3.65 4.13
CA ALA A 154 11.58 -4.49 2.94
C ALA A 154 11.21 -5.94 3.25
N ALA A 155 11.74 -6.51 4.34
CA ALA A 155 11.39 -7.86 4.77
C ALA A 155 9.91 -7.97 5.17
N GLY A 156 9.38 -6.98 5.89
CA GLY A 156 7.97 -6.91 6.26
C GLY A 156 7.05 -6.82 5.04
N MET A 157 7.39 -5.98 4.07
CA MET A 157 6.63 -5.88 2.81
C MET A 157 6.65 -7.20 2.04
N ASN A 158 7.81 -7.82 1.85
CA ASN A 158 7.92 -9.11 1.15
C ASN A 158 7.11 -10.20 1.86
N GLN A 159 7.21 -10.29 3.19
CA GLN A 159 6.44 -11.26 3.96
C GLN A 159 4.93 -11.05 3.76
N ALA A 160 4.46 -9.81 3.83
CA ALA A 160 3.05 -9.50 3.73
C ALA A 160 2.52 -9.70 2.29
N LEU A 161 3.31 -9.39 1.26
CA LEU A 161 3.01 -9.73 -0.14
C LEU A 161 2.89 -11.25 -0.32
N GLY A 162 3.83 -12.01 0.24
CA GLY A 162 3.79 -13.47 0.24
C GLY A 162 2.52 -14.02 0.88
N VAL A 163 2.07 -13.43 2.00
CA VAL A 163 0.82 -13.85 2.67
C VAL A 163 -0.40 -13.45 1.85
N TYR A 164 -0.54 -12.18 1.49
CA TYR A 164 -1.82 -11.63 0.98
C TYR A 164 -1.98 -11.70 -0.53
N ILE A 165 -0.93 -12.05 -1.29
CA ILE A 165 -1.01 -12.33 -2.73
C ILE A 165 -0.76 -13.82 -3.00
N LYS A 166 0.35 -14.36 -2.53
CA LYS A 166 0.73 -15.75 -2.83
C LYS A 166 0.03 -16.78 -1.91
N GLY A 167 -0.41 -16.37 -0.73
CA GLY A 167 -1.04 -17.26 0.25
C GLY A 167 -0.04 -18.05 1.11
N ASP A 168 1.18 -17.54 1.29
CA ASP A 168 2.14 -18.10 2.25
C ASP A 168 1.54 -18.09 3.66
N ARG A 169 1.87 -19.11 4.46
CA ARG A 169 1.27 -19.30 5.79
C ARG A 169 1.73 -18.21 6.78
N PRO A 170 0.85 -17.34 7.30
CA PRO A 170 1.23 -16.37 8.33
C PRO A 170 1.38 -17.03 9.70
N ARG A 171 1.90 -16.26 10.67
CA ARG A 171 2.07 -16.70 12.06
C ARG A 171 0.74 -17.17 12.68
N TYR A 172 -0.32 -16.39 12.49
CA TYR A 172 -1.66 -16.71 13.00
C TYR A 172 -2.61 -17.08 11.86
N PHE A 173 -2.37 -18.26 11.27
CA PHE A 173 -3.09 -18.76 10.10
C PHE A 173 -4.62 -18.60 10.16
N ASN A 174 -5.25 -18.86 11.29
CA ASN A 174 -6.72 -18.86 11.40
C ASN A 174 -7.36 -17.48 11.23
N ILE A 175 -6.60 -16.39 11.38
CA ILE A 175 -7.10 -15.02 11.33
C ILE A 175 -6.41 -14.18 10.24
N ASP A 176 -5.15 -14.49 9.94
CA ASP A 176 -4.33 -13.69 9.02
C ASP A 176 -4.19 -14.31 7.63
N ALA A 177 -4.68 -15.53 7.39
CA ALA A 177 -4.55 -16.18 6.08
C ALA A 177 -5.28 -15.40 4.98
N ILE A 178 -4.81 -15.55 3.75
CA ILE A 178 -5.47 -15.05 2.54
C ILE A 178 -6.92 -15.58 2.45
N SER A 179 -7.83 -14.75 1.96
CA SER A 179 -9.26 -15.04 1.81
C SER A 179 -9.59 -15.80 0.51
N PHE A 180 -8.62 -15.93 -0.40
CA PHE A 180 -8.80 -16.53 -1.72
C PHE A 180 -8.24 -17.95 -1.79
N PRO A 181 -8.92 -18.89 -2.45
CA PRO A 181 -8.37 -20.22 -2.70
C PRO A 181 -7.17 -20.15 -3.65
N LYS A 182 -6.30 -21.17 -3.58
CA LYS A 182 -5.21 -21.32 -4.54
C LYS A 182 -5.77 -21.38 -5.97
N ASN A 183 -5.13 -20.66 -6.89
CA ASN A 183 -5.51 -20.55 -8.31
C ASN A 183 -6.88 -19.87 -8.56
N ASP A 184 -7.35 -19.02 -7.65
CA ASP A 184 -8.55 -18.20 -7.91
C ASP A 184 -8.34 -17.25 -9.10
N GLU A 185 -9.01 -17.51 -10.22
CA GLU A 185 -8.90 -16.70 -11.45
C GLU A 185 -9.36 -15.26 -11.25
N LYS A 186 -10.34 -15.01 -10.37
CA LYS A 186 -10.80 -13.66 -10.06
C LYS A 186 -9.74 -12.91 -9.27
N PHE A 187 -9.12 -13.58 -8.31
CA PHE A 187 -8.04 -12.97 -7.55
C PHE A 187 -6.82 -12.68 -8.43
N LEU A 188 -6.46 -13.59 -9.32
CA LEU A 188 -5.44 -13.33 -10.35
C LEU A 188 -5.78 -12.09 -11.19
N ALA A 189 -7.03 -11.95 -11.62
CA ALA A 189 -7.48 -10.79 -12.38
C ALA A 189 -7.39 -9.49 -11.56
N ILE A 190 -7.72 -9.51 -10.28
CA ILE A 190 -7.58 -8.36 -9.36
C ILE A 190 -6.12 -7.95 -9.27
N VAL A 191 -5.22 -8.88 -8.92
CA VAL A 191 -3.78 -8.61 -8.76
C VAL A 191 -3.18 -8.08 -10.06
N ARG A 192 -3.50 -8.68 -11.22
CA ARG A 192 -3.01 -8.22 -12.52
C ARG A 192 -3.52 -6.82 -12.88
N ASN A 193 -4.79 -6.54 -12.58
CA ASN A 193 -5.39 -5.24 -12.85
C ASN A 193 -4.78 -4.15 -11.97
N ASP A 194 -4.58 -4.42 -10.68
CA ASP A 194 -3.95 -3.45 -9.78
C ASP A 194 -2.49 -3.22 -10.16
N LEU A 195 -1.74 -4.27 -10.51
CA LEU A 195 -0.36 -4.13 -10.98
C LEU A 195 -0.28 -3.32 -12.29
N SER A 196 -1.22 -3.52 -13.22
CA SER A 196 -1.32 -2.72 -14.44
C SER A 196 -1.58 -1.24 -14.14
N LYS A 197 -2.50 -0.94 -13.20
CA LYS A 197 -2.76 0.45 -12.78
C LYS A 197 -1.52 1.11 -12.16
N GLU A 198 -0.79 0.39 -11.31
CA GLU A 198 0.46 0.90 -10.71
C GLU A 198 1.54 1.14 -11.77
N MET A 199 1.56 0.36 -12.85
CA MET A 199 2.42 0.61 -14.00
C MET A 199 1.98 1.84 -14.79
N ASP A 200 0.70 2.14 -14.90
CA ASP A 200 0.23 3.35 -15.59
C ASP A 200 0.33 4.62 -14.72
N ASN A 201 0.44 4.47 -13.40
CA ASN A 201 0.53 5.58 -12.47
C ASN A 201 1.90 6.30 -12.58
N ARG A 202 1.84 7.58 -12.99
CA ARG A 202 3.01 8.46 -13.15
C ARG A 202 3.50 9.08 -11.83
N GLU A 203 2.70 8.98 -10.78
CA GLU A 203 3.06 9.43 -9.43
C GLU A 203 3.95 8.43 -8.70
N ASN A 204 4.08 7.20 -9.21
CA ASN A 204 4.97 6.16 -8.67
C ASN A 204 6.44 6.47 -9.01
N ILE A 205 7.00 7.43 -8.30
CA ILE A 205 8.35 7.98 -8.51
C ILE A 205 9.38 7.41 -7.54
N SER A 206 8.96 6.74 -6.48
CA SER A 206 9.83 6.18 -5.45
C SER A 206 9.98 4.67 -5.60
N PHE A 207 11.14 4.14 -5.21
CA PHE A 207 11.51 2.72 -5.37
C PHE A 207 10.56 1.74 -4.65
N TYR A 208 9.79 2.23 -3.67
CA TYR A 208 8.85 1.44 -2.87
C TYR A 208 7.40 1.50 -3.33
N ASP A 209 7.01 2.48 -4.17
CA ASP A 209 5.60 2.82 -4.38
C ASP A 209 4.76 1.64 -4.88
N ILE A 210 5.23 0.94 -5.93
CA ILE A 210 4.47 -0.17 -6.49
C ILE A 210 4.30 -1.29 -5.47
N SER A 211 5.35 -1.64 -4.70
CA SER A 211 5.28 -2.73 -3.73
C SER A 211 4.33 -2.44 -2.58
N ILE A 212 4.42 -1.25 -2.00
CA ILE A 212 3.56 -0.89 -0.87
C ILE A 212 2.10 -0.72 -1.33
N ASN A 213 1.87 -0.16 -2.51
CA ASN A 213 0.51 -0.02 -3.06
C ASN A 213 -0.08 -1.38 -3.40
N MET A 214 0.70 -2.29 -4.00
CA MET A 214 0.26 -3.67 -4.26
C MET A 214 -0.04 -4.43 -2.96
N LEU A 215 0.77 -4.26 -1.93
CA LEU A 215 0.52 -4.84 -0.62
C LEU A 215 -0.79 -4.33 -0.02
N VAL A 216 -0.99 -3.01 0.03
CA VAL A 216 -2.21 -2.41 0.57
C VAL A 216 -3.45 -2.84 -0.22
N ASN A 217 -3.39 -2.83 -1.55
CA ASN A 217 -4.49 -3.30 -2.40
C ASN A 217 -4.81 -4.78 -2.13
N ALA A 218 -3.79 -5.62 -1.97
CA ALA A 218 -3.97 -7.02 -1.61
C ALA A 218 -4.62 -7.18 -0.22
N MET A 219 -4.19 -6.41 0.78
CA MET A 219 -4.81 -6.42 2.10
C MET A 219 -6.29 -6.03 2.03
N LEU A 220 -6.63 -4.95 1.33
CA LEU A 220 -8.01 -4.51 1.13
C LEU A 220 -8.86 -5.55 0.39
N ALA A 221 -8.32 -6.15 -0.67
CA ALA A 221 -9.01 -7.23 -1.39
C ALA A 221 -9.28 -8.45 -0.51
N ASN A 222 -8.43 -8.71 0.48
CA ASN A 222 -8.60 -9.76 1.48
C ASN A 222 -9.52 -9.36 2.65
N GLY A 223 -10.01 -8.12 2.69
CA GLY A 223 -10.79 -7.58 3.79
C GLY A 223 -9.96 -7.33 5.05
N ARG A 224 -8.65 -7.09 4.90
CA ARG A 224 -7.70 -6.85 5.99
C ARG A 224 -7.50 -5.34 6.22
N ASP A 225 -8.56 -4.70 6.68
CA ASP A 225 -8.62 -3.26 6.98
C ASP A 225 -8.55 -2.96 8.49
N GLU A 226 -8.28 -3.96 9.33
CA GLU A 226 -8.42 -3.86 10.80
C GLU A 226 -7.59 -2.74 11.42
N ALA A 227 -6.43 -2.43 10.83
CA ALA A 227 -5.57 -1.33 11.31
C ALA A 227 -6.25 0.05 11.17
N ALA A 228 -7.19 0.20 10.25
CA ALA A 228 -7.88 1.45 9.93
C ALA A 228 -9.37 1.43 10.31
N ARG A 229 -9.99 0.26 10.43
CA ARG A 229 -11.43 0.05 10.65
C ARG A 229 -12.03 0.89 11.79
N TYR A 230 -11.23 1.15 12.83
CA TYR A 230 -11.68 1.86 14.03
C TYR A 230 -11.06 3.26 14.19
N GLU A 231 -10.40 3.79 13.17
CA GLU A 231 -9.92 5.18 13.22
C GLU A 231 -11.05 6.21 13.04
N PRO A 232 -10.91 7.43 13.60
CA PRO A 232 -9.83 7.87 14.48
C PRO A 232 -9.99 7.33 15.91
N LEU A 233 -8.88 7.04 16.61
CA LEU A 233 -8.90 6.60 18.02
C LEU A 233 -9.60 7.58 18.98
N THR A 234 -9.67 8.87 18.63
CA THR A 234 -10.34 9.91 19.44
C THR A 234 -11.83 10.09 19.11
N GLY A 235 -12.33 9.38 18.10
CA GLY A 235 -13.66 9.56 17.55
C GLY A 235 -14.44 8.27 17.40
N GLY A 236 -15.60 8.37 16.75
CA GLY A 236 -16.43 7.20 16.42
C GLY A 236 -16.74 6.33 17.64
N MET A 237 -16.57 5.01 17.47
CA MET A 237 -16.77 4.01 18.53
C MET A 237 -15.70 4.08 19.63
N ASN A 238 -14.55 4.70 19.36
CA ASN A 238 -13.44 4.81 20.31
C ASN A 238 -13.53 6.05 21.21
N LYS A 239 -14.39 7.02 20.90
CA LYS A 239 -14.49 8.28 21.65
C LYS A 239 -14.70 8.08 23.16
N SER A 240 -15.74 7.32 23.53
CA SER A 240 -16.06 7.12 24.96
C SER A 240 -14.97 6.34 25.72
N PRO A 241 -14.42 5.23 25.18
CA PRO A 241 -13.24 4.60 25.75
C PRO A 241 -12.04 5.55 25.88
N PHE A 242 -11.74 6.35 24.85
CA PHE A 242 -10.62 7.30 24.83
C PHE A 242 -10.76 8.36 25.92
N GLU A 243 -11.92 9.01 26.02
CA GLU A 243 -12.23 10.03 27.05
C GLU A 243 -12.19 9.47 28.48
N SER A 244 -12.28 8.15 28.65
CA SER A 244 -12.28 7.47 29.95
C SER A 244 -10.88 7.12 30.46
N ILE A 245 -9.82 7.27 29.65
CA ILE A 245 -8.44 6.96 30.05
C ILE A 245 -7.67 8.27 30.29
N PRO A 246 -7.43 8.67 31.55
CA PRO A 246 -6.74 9.92 31.86
C PRO A 246 -5.29 9.92 31.35
N GLY A 247 -4.88 11.00 30.69
CA GLY A 247 -3.48 11.23 30.32
C GLY A 247 -2.98 10.50 29.07
N ILE A 248 -3.85 9.80 28.33
CA ILE A 248 -3.46 9.17 27.06
C ILE A 248 -3.27 10.26 25.99
N LYS A 249 -2.15 10.19 25.26
CA LYS A 249 -1.88 11.03 24.08
C LYS A 249 -1.97 10.13 22.85
N VAL A 250 -2.61 10.63 21.79
CA VAL A 250 -2.49 9.99 20.47
C VAL A 250 -1.11 10.36 19.94
N ILE A 251 -0.34 9.34 19.59
CA ILE A 251 1.01 9.45 19.00
C ILE A 251 0.82 9.73 17.51
#